data_AF-A0A060DS87-F1
#
_entry.id   AF-A0A060DS87-F1
#
_cell.length_a   1.000
_cell.length_b   1.000
_cell.length_c   1.000
_cell.angle_alpha   90.00
_cell.angle_beta   90.00
_cell.angle_gamma   90.00
#
_symmetry.space_group_name_H-M   'P 1'
#
loop_
_entity.id
_entity.type
_entity.pdbx_description
1 polymer ?
#
loop_
_entity_poly.entity_id
_entity_poly.type
_entity_poly.pdbx_seq_one_letter_code
_entity_poly.pdbx_strand_id
1 'polypeptide(L)'
;MEPALDDAIRLHKSGNHAGAEPLYRAVLDRDPANRGALQMLAMLLVQTGRPAEAVGHFQTILRLEPGGVAGYSNLAAALRLAGQGAEAIACLHRALALDPAHAASWFNLGNGLKQLEKAAGAARSYQRTLAVEPGHAGAAGNRKTLRDQWGPRLDEAERQAAAARHPLADADARAAAAEALEAVGDAAAAETMARAALDRDDRNHRANRLLGRLLLERSGAMDVRSGKPFAVDRSLVEEAIGALRRAVAVRPDDDEADWLHVAAVATLVQVGMASEAVLRDGARAAWARLRRHLKDTVAASVIGFHVYRRDRLVLASWLSQRFRRRFTAAEVAREHELGLWTMLRADDAFFRALPPVDAVLESMAPLEWRIEPAPGPAGEPATEPAVFFCCDDVYFRRFAPALLESLAERMPGATVAVHVVAPSPETEQAMAHWRTDGRLRVGFSLDRPEMSGWADVKRVTYYASARFIRALQWLRRLDRPLMVIDTDARVAQDLRALSVEMAGHDVGFLVDGRRRGPSREITVCFNVYNNTPGGDRFLSLLGAYIGHFLAGAEVYWMLDQMAHYAVLDWLNRHEPIRVRRFDFLNFPYCHFVGAK
;
A
#
# COMPACT_ATOMS: atom_id res chain seq x y z
N MET A 1 -32.63 33.84 14.56
CA MET A 1 -32.49 32.87 15.66
C MET A 1 -33.58 31.84 15.45
N GLU A 2 -33.23 30.62 15.03
CA GLU A 2 -34.18 29.60 14.56
C GLU A 2 -34.79 28.82 15.74
N PRO A 3 -36.13 28.78 15.89
CA PRO A 3 -36.80 28.04 16.97
C PRO A 3 -36.39 26.57 17.06
N ALA A 4 -36.11 25.94 15.90
CA ALA A 4 -35.69 24.54 15.81
C ALA A 4 -34.31 24.27 16.46
N LEU A 5 -33.38 25.22 16.37
CA LEU A 5 -32.06 25.09 16.99
C LEU A 5 -32.16 25.23 18.51
N ASP A 6 -32.96 26.18 18.99
CA ASP A 6 -33.18 26.39 20.44
C ASP A 6 -33.87 25.17 21.08
N ASP A 7 -34.84 24.57 20.39
CA ASP A 7 -35.50 23.34 20.83
C ASP A 7 -34.54 22.14 20.83
N ALA A 8 -33.69 22.00 19.80
CA ALA A 8 -32.65 20.98 19.76
C ALA A 8 -31.67 21.11 20.94
N ILE A 9 -31.24 22.33 21.26
CA ILE A 9 -30.36 22.63 22.40
C ILE A 9 -31.05 22.30 23.72
N ARG A 10 -32.33 22.63 23.87
CA ARG A 10 -33.13 22.32 25.07
C ARG A 10 -33.22 20.81 25.30
N LEU A 11 -33.54 20.04 24.27
CA LEU A 11 -33.63 18.58 24.32
C LEU A 11 -32.26 17.94 24.60
N HIS A 12 -31.20 18.47 24.00
CA HIS A 12 -29.83 18.01 24.26
C HIS A 12 -29.46 18.23 25.73
N LYS A 13 -29.74 19.42 26.28
CA LYS A 13 -29.49 19.74 27.70
C LYS A 13 -30.30 18.88 28.67
N SER A 14 -31.49 18.43 28.28
CA SER A 14 -32.31 17.52 29.09
C SER A 14 -31.92 16.04 28.95
N GLY A 15 -30.84 15.73 28.23
CA GLY A 15 -30.37 14.36 27.97
C GLY A 15 -31.20 13.61 26.91
N ASN A 16 -32.19 14.25 26.28
CA ASN A 16 -32.97 13.64 25.21
C ASN A 16 -32.23 13.75 23.87
N HIS A 17 -31.16 12.96 23.73
CA HIS A 17 -30.31 12.95 22.54
C HIS A 17 -31.08 12.47 21.30
N ALA A 18 -31.98 11.51 21.46
CA ALA A 18 -32.80 10.96 20.37
C ALA A 18 -33.74 12.00 19.76
N GLY A 19 -34.29 12.91 20.58
CA GLY A 19 -35.11 14.04 20.10
C GLY A 19 -34.30 15.21 19.55
N ALA A 20 -33.08 15.44 20.05
CA ALA A 20 -32.26 16.58 19.64
C ALA A 20 -31.58 16.39 18.28
N GLU A 21 -31.07 15.18 17.98
CA GLU A 21 -30.31 14.91 16.76
C GLU A 21 -31.09 15.17 15.45
N PRO A 22 -32.34 14.72 15.28
CA PRO A 22 -33.12 15.01 14.07
C PRO A 22 -33.32 16.52 13.85
N LEU A 23 -33.48 17.29 14.93
CA LEU A 23 -33.64 18.74 14.84
C LEU A 23 -32.35 19.43 14.41
N TYR A 24 -31.19 19.02 14.93
CA TYR A 24 -29.92 19.54 14.42
C TYR A 24 -29.70 19.22 12.95
N ARG A 25 -30.01 17.98 12.51
CA ARG A 25 -29.93 17.62 11.09
C ARG A 25 -30.88 18.44 10.23
N ALA A 26 -32.12 18.63 10.66
CA ALA A 26 -33.10 19.45 9.93
C ALA A 26 -32.69 20.93 9.81
N VAL A 27 -31.91 21.47 10.76
CA VAL A 27 -31.29 22.79 10.63
C VAL A 27 -30.19 22.75 9.56
N LEU A 28 -29.33 21.74 9.58
CA LEU A 28 -28.23 21.60 8.62
C LEU A 28 -28.69 21.25 7.19
N ASP A 29 -29.84 20.61 7.03
CA ASP A 29 -30.44 20.36 5.71
C ASP A 29 -30.88 21.69 5.05
N ARG A 30 -31.28 22.68 5.86
CA ARG A 30 -31.68 24.02 5.38
C ARG A 30 -30.49 24.96 5.24
N ASP A 31 -29.58 24.92 6.19
CA ASP A 31 -28.34 25.70 6.20
C ASP A 31 -27.15 24.79 6.59
N PRO A 32 -26.48 24.18 5.59
CA PRO A 32 -25.32 23.32 5.83
C PRO A 32 -24.13 24.04 6.49
N ALA A 33 -24.12 25.38 6.48
CA ALA A 33 -23.08 26.21 7.08
C ALA A 33 -23.46 26.72 8.49
N ASN A 34 -24.62 26.32 9.03
CA ASN A 34 -25.06 26.73 10.37
C ASN A 34 -24.09 26.18 11.44
N ARG A 35 -23.14 27.02 11.85
CA ARG A 35 -22.08 26.67 12.80
C ARG A 35 -22.61 26.20 14.14
N GLY A 36 -23.70 26.79 14.64
CA GLY A 36 -24.30 26.43 15.92
C GLY A 36 -24.83 25.00 15.90
N ALA A 37 -25.57 24.64 14.86
CA ALA A 37 -26.07 23.28 14.65
C ALA A 37 -24.93 22.28 14.40
N LEU A 38 -23.92 22.64 13.60
CA LEU A 38 -22.72 21.80 13.38
C LEU A 38 -22.02 21.48 14.71
N GLN A 39 -21.78 22.49 15.54
CA GLN A 39 -21.08 22.34 16.81
C GLN A 39 -21.87 21.46 17.79
N MET A 40 -23.17 21.71 17.93
CA MET A 40 -24.01 20.98 18.87
C MET A 40 -24.25 19.52 18.43
N LEU A 41 -24.44 19.28 17.12
CA LEU A 41 -24.55 17.92 16.59
C LEU A 41 -23.26 17.13 16.78
N ALA A 42 -22.11 17.73 16.48
CA ALA A 42 -20.81 17.09 16.66
C ALA A 42 -20.56 16.70 18.14
N MET A 43 -20.92 17.57 19.09
CA MET A 43 -20.86 17.26 20.51
C MET A 43 -21.80 16.11 20.90
N LEU A 44 -23.05 16.11 20.41
CA LEU A 44 -24.01 15.03 20.66
C LEU A 44 -23.48 13.70 20.13
N LEU A 45 -22.93 13.67 18.91
CA LEU A 45 -22.33 12.49 18.29
C LEU A 45 -21.16 11.93 19.11
N VAL A 46 -20.30 12.79 19.67
CA VAL A 46 -19.25 12.36 20.60
C VAL A 46 -19.85 11.75 21.87
N GLN A 47 -20.86 12.38 22.46
CA GLN A 47 -21.51 11.90 23.69
C GLN A 47 -22.23 10.56 23.51
N THR A 48 -22.77 10.29 22.32
CA THR A 48 -23.47 9.04 22.01
C THR A 48 -22.57 7.98 21.37
N GLY A 49 -21.25 8.14 21.42
CA GLY A 49 -20.30 7.10 20.99
C GLY A 49 -20.11 6.99 19.47
N ARG A 50 -20.40 8.05 18.70
CA ARG A 50 -20.19 8.13 17.25
C ARG A 50 -19.14 9.19 16.87
N PRO A 51 -17.90 9.10 17.38
CA PRO A 51 -16.88 10.12 17.16
C PRO A 51 -16.42 10.22 15.70
N ALA A 52 -16.50 9.13 14.91
CA ALA A 52 -16.12 9.15 13.50
C ALA A 52 -17.02 10.06 12.64
N GLU A 53 -18.32 10.12 12.93
CA GLU A 53 -19.25 11.03 12.27
C GLU A 53 -19.00 12.49 12.72
N ALA A 54 -18.69 12.70 14.00
CA ALA A 54 -18.40 14.02 14.55
C ALA A 54 -17.20 14.71 13.89
N VAL A 55 -16.18 13.92 13.48
CA VAL A 55 -14.99 14.43 12.76
C VAL A 55 -15.37 15.22 11.52
N GLY A 56 -16.33 14.73 10.71
CA GLY A 56 -16.78 15.41 9.50
C GLY A 56 -17.38 16.79 9.78
N HIS A 57 -18.20 16.90 10.84
CA HIS A 57 -18.80 18.17 11.24
C HIS A 57 -17.76 19.18 11.78
N PHE A 58 -16.80 18.73 12.60
CA PHE A 58 -15.72 19.61 13.06
C PHE A 58 -14.79 20.06 11.93
N GLN A 59 -14.54 19.21 10.94
CA GLN A 59 -13.81 19.61 9.73
C GLN A 59 -14.58 20.67 8.93
N THR A 60 -15.90 20.56 8.83
CA THR A 60 -16.74 21.61 8.21
C THR A 60 -16.62 22.92 8.97
N ILE A 61 -16.69 22.91 10.30
CA ILE A 61 -16.50 24.11 11.13
C ILE A 61 -15.14 24.76 10.85
N LEU A 62 -14.07 23.99 10.76
CA LEU A 62 -12.73 24.51 10.47
C LEU A 62 -12.55 25.02 9.03
N ARG A 63 -13.33 24.52 8.06
CA ARG A 63 -13.37 25.12 6.72
C ARG A 63 -14.04 26.49 6.72
N LEU A 64 -15.10 26.65 7.52
CA LEU A 64 -15.78 27.93 7.69
C LEU A 64 -14.94 28.93 8.49
N GLU A 65 -14.21 28.44 9.50
CA GLU A 65 -13.35 29.26 10.37
C GLU A 65 -11.97 28.62 10.59
N PRO A 66 -11.02 28.80 9.66
CA PRO A 66 -9.69 28.19 9.75
C PRO A 66 -8.82 28.68 10.92
N GLY A 67 -9.19 29.81 11.55
CA GLY A 67 -8.49 30.39 12.70
C GLY A 67 -9.02 29.97 14.08
N GLY A 68 -10.06 29.12 14.13
CA GLY A 68 -10.73 28.77 15.38
C GLY A 68 -9.95 27.77 16.24
N VAL A 69 -9.25 28.24 17.29
CA VAL A 69 -8.49 27.42 18.25
C VAL A 69 -9.34 26.29 18.86
N ALA A 70 -10.55 26.63 19.33
CA ALA A 70 -11.47 25.67 19.93
C ALA A 70 -11.95 24.59 18.94
N GLY A 71 -12.08 24.95 17.65
CA GLY A 71 -12.43 24.02 16.58
C GLY A 71 -11.39 22.91 16.42
N TYR A 72 -10.10 23.28 16.41
CA TYR A 72 -9.01 22.31 16.34
C TYR A 72 -8.94 21.42 17.60
N SER A 73 -9.18 21.97 18.79
CA SER A 73 -9.20 21.18 20.04
C SER A 73 -10.35 20.17 20.08
N ASN A 74 -11.55 20.59 19.64
CA ASN A 74 -12.72 19.72 19.59
C ASN A 74 -12.58 18.63 18.52
N LEU A 75 -12.06 18.99 17.33
CA LEU A 75 -11.71 18.01 16.31
C LEU A 75 -10.73 16.97 16.84
N ALA A 76 -9.68 17.39 17.55
CA ALA A 76 -8.70 16.49 18.13
C ALA A 76 -9.32 15.54 19.16
N ALA A 77 -10.23 16.02 20.01
CA ALA A 77 -10.94 15.17 20.95
C ALA A 77 -11.78 14.08 20.25
N ALA A 78 -12.48 14.44 19.17
CA ALA A 78 -13.24 13.49 18.36
C ALA A 78 -12.33 12.48 17.63
N LEU A 79 -11.26 12.95 16.97
CA LEU A 79 -10.26 12.09 16.31
C LEU A 79 -9.66 11.07 17.28
N ARG A 80 -9.29 11.50 18.49
CA ARG A 80 -8.75 10.62 19.52
C ARG A 80 -9.74 9.52 19.92
N LEU A 81 -11.02 9.87 20.11
CA LEU A 81 -12.08 8.89 20.43
C LEU A 81 -12.40 7.97 19.24
N ALA A 82 -12.17 8.41 18.01
CA ALA A 82 -12.27 7.59 16.80
C ALA A 82 -11.02 6.72 16.54
N GLY A 83 -10.01 6.75 17.42
CA GLY A 83 -8.77 5.99 17.27
C GLY A 83 -7.71 6.64 16.35
N GLN A 84 -7.94 7.87 15.89
CA GLN A 84 -7.05 8.65 15.00
C GLN A 84 -6.13 9.56 15.82
N GLY A 85 -5.27 8.94 16.65
CA GLY A 85 -4.46 9.66 17.64
C GLY A 85 -3.38 10.58 17.05
N ALA A 86 -2.79 10.24 15.91
CA ALA A 86 -1.75 11.05 15.27
C ALA A 86 -2.34 12.35 14.70
N GLU A 87 -3.46 12.24 14.00
CA GLU A 87 -4.21 13.38 13.46
C GLU A 87 -4.75 14.29 14.57
N ALA A 88 -5.16 13.70 15.71
CA ALA A 88 -5.55 14.45 16.90
C ALA A 88 -4.40 15.32 17.41
N ILE A 89 -3.19 14.75 17.55
CA ILE A 89 -2.00 15.48 18.00
C ILE A 89 -1.65 16.61 17.03
N ALA A 90 -1.73 16.37 15.71
CA ALA A 90 -1.48 17.41 14.71
C ALA A 90 -2.48 18.59 14.84
N CYS A 91 -3.76 18.30 15.06
CA CYS A 91 -4.77 19.32 15.31
C CYS A 91 -4.46 20.13 16.57
N LEU A 92 -4.01 19.49 17.65
CA LEU A 92 -3.66 20.16 18.90
C LEU A 92 -2.44 21.05 18.75
N HIS A 93 -1.41 20.61 18.02
CA HIS A 93 -0.27 21.46 17.69
C HIS A 93 -0.69 22.67 16.86
N ARG A 94 -1.63 22.50 15.92
CA ARG A 94 -2.18 23.64 15.17
C ARG A 94 -2.92 24.62 16.07
N ALA A 95 -3.74 24.12 16.99
CA ALA A 95 -4.44 24.95 17.97
C ALA A 95 -3.44 25.74 18.83
N LEU A 96 -2.38 25.09 19.31
CA LEU A 96 -1.35 25.70 20.15
C LEU A 96 -0.42 26.65 19.40
N ALA A 97 -0.28 26.49 18.09
CA ALA A 97 0.41 27.46 17.24
C ALA A 97 -0.41 28.75 17.06
N LEU A 98 -1.74 28.66 17.08
CA LEU A 98 -2.64 29.81 17.02
C LEU A 98 -2.78 30.49 18.38
N ASP A 99 -2.90 29.71 19.46
CA ASP A 99 -2.94 30.20 20.84
C ASP A 99 -2.12 29.28 21.77
N PRO A 100 -0.87 29.66 22.08
CA PRO A 100 -0.01 28.92 23.00
C PRO A 100 -0.52 28.87 24.44
N ALA A 101 -1.46 29.73 24.84
CA ALA A 101 -2.04 29.77 26.17
C ALA A 101 -3.36 28.99 26.28
N HIS A 102 -3.81 28.30 25.23
CA HIS A 102 -5.08 27.57 25.27
C HIS A 102 -5.02 26.29 26.15
N ALA A 103 -5.47 26.40 27.40
CA ALA A 103 -5.40 25.33 28.41
C ALA A 103 -6.03 24.00 27.96
N ALA A 104 -7.19 24.06 27.30
CA ALA A 104 -7.90 22.86 26.83
C ALA A 104 -7.13 22.11 25.74
N SER A 105 -6.40 22.82 24.86
CA SER A 105 -5.53 22.17 23.87
C SER A 105 -4.33 21.51 24.52
N TRP A 106 -3.69 22.14 25.50
CA TRP A 106 -2.64 21.50 26.27
C TRP A 106 -3.15 20.24 27.01
N PHE A 107 -4.34 20.31 27.61
CA PHE A 107 -4.91 19.18 28.33
C PHE A 107 -5.22 18.01 27.38
N ASN A 108 -5.85 18.29 26.24
CA ASN A 108 -6.16 17.29 25.22
C ASN A 108 -4.89 16.71 24.59
N LEU A 109 -3.84 17.51 24.40
CA LEU A 109 -2.53 17.03 23.95
C LEU A 109 -1.92 16.06 24.98
N GLY A 110 -1.99 16.39 26.26
CA GLY A 110 -1.56 15.51 27.33
C GLY A 110 -2.29 14.17 27.33
N ASN A 111 -3.61 14.19 27.12
CA ASN A 111 -4.43 12.97 27.03
C ASN A 111 -4.08 12.12 25.80
N GLY A 112 -3.89 12.76 24.63
CA GLY A 112 -3.48 12.07 23.41
C GLY A 112 -2.10 11.43 23.56
N LEU A 113 -1.12 12.17 24.11
CA LEU A 113 0.24 11.67 24.33
C LEU A 113 0.27 10.54 25.37
N LYS A 114 -0.53 10.64 26.45
CA LYS A 114 -0.68 9.57 27.44
C LYS A 114 -1.22 8.28 26.81
N GLN A 115 -2.21 8.38 25.91
CA GLN A 115 -2.78 7.23 25.19
C GLN A 115 -1.77 6.57 24.24
N LEU A 116 -0.80 7.32 23.72
CA LEU A 116 0.33 6.82 22.93
C LEU A 116 1.56 6.47 23.77
N GLU A 117 1.44 6.41 25.11
CA GLU A 117 2.53 6.17 26.06
C GLU A 117 3.73 7.14 25.95
N LYS A 118 3.53 8.33 25.38
CA LYS A 118 4.52 9.41 25.29
C LYS A 118 4.55 10.22 26.59
N ALA A 119 4.97 9.57 27.67
CA ALA A 119 4.85 10.06 29.05
C ALA A 119 5.52 11.44 29.28
N ALA A 120 6.71 11.69 28.74
CA ALA A 120 7.40 12.97 28.91
C ALA A 120 6.62 14.15 28.29
N GLY A 121 6.12 13.95 27.07
CA GLY A 121 5.28 14.95 26.39
C GLY A 121 3.95 15.17 27.10
N ALA A 122 3.33 14.10 27.61
CA ALA A 122 2.11 14.18 28.40
C ALA A 122 2.32 14.96 29.72
N ALA A 123 3.42 14.70 30.43
CA ALA A 123 3.77 15.41 31.66
C ALA A 123 3.95 16.91 31.42
N ARG A 124 4.71 17.30 30.37
CA ARG A 124 4.87 18.71 29.97
C ARG A 124 3.53 19.37 29.62
N SER A 125 2.67 18.65 28.91
CA SER A 125 1.36 19.14 28.50
C SER A 125 0.46 19.43 29.70
N TYR A 126 0.37 18.50 30.67
CA TYR A 126 -0.39 18.74 31.89
C TYR A 126 0.21 19.83 32.78
N GLN A 127 1.54 19.94 32.83
CA GLN A 127 2.21 21.06 33.51
C GLN A 127 1.84 22.41 32.87
N ARG A 128 1.78 22.49 31.54
CA ARG A 128 1.35 23.71 30.83
C ARG A 128 -0.11 24.03 31.07
N THR A 129 -1.01 23.04 31.07
CA THR A 129 -2.41 23.26 31.48
C THR A 129 -2.50 23.87 32.87
N LEU A 130 -1.78 23.31 33.86
CA LEU A 130 -1.81 23.81 35.24
C LEU A 130 -1.11 25.15 35.44
N ALA A 131 -0.16 25.52 34.57
CA ALA A 131 0.46 26.83 34.59
C ALA A 131 -0.50 27.92 34.09
N VAL A 132 -1.32 27.60 33.08
CA VAL A 132 -2.36 28.52 32.56
C VAL A 132 -3.58 28.52 33.48
N GLU A 133 -4.02 27.36 33.95
CA GLU A 133 -5.21 27.16 34.78
C GLU A 133 -4.86 26.29 36.00
N PRO A 134 -4.36 26.91 37.10
CA PRO A 134 -3.96 26.18 38.30
C PRO A 134 -5.05 25.31 38.94
N GLY A 135 -6.32 25.67 38.75
CA GLY A 135 -7.49 24.96 39.26
C GLY A 135 -7.99 23.80 38.38
N HIS A 136 -7.32 23.48 37.27
CA HIS A 136 -7.82 22.48 36.32
C HIS A 136 -7.73 21.05 36.90
N ALA A 137 -8.80 20.60 37.57
CA ALA A 137 -8.86 19.33 38.28
C ALA A 137 -8.50 18.10 37.41
N GLY A 138 -8.97 18.08 36.16
CA GLY A 138 -8.66 16.99 35.22
C GLY A 138 -7.17 16.84 34.91
N ALA A 139 -6.45 17.95 34.70
CA ALA A 139 -5.01 17.95 34.45
C ALA A 139 -4.22 17.57 35.70
N ALA A 140 -4.63 18.04 36.88
CA ALA A 140 -4.01 17.66 38.15
C ALA A 140 -4.16 16.14 38.42
N GLY A 141 -5.37 15.60 38.23
CA GLY A 141 -5.66 14.17 38.37
C GLY A 141 -4.86 13.33 37.37
N ASN A 142 -4.90 13.68 36.08
CA ASN A 142 -4.19 12.93 35.05
C ASN A 142 -2.67 12.99 35.21
N ARG A 143 -2.12 14.13 35.65
CA ARG A 143 -0.70 14.27 35.97
C ARG A 143 -0.30 13.40 37.15
N LYS A 144 -1.13 13.32 38.20
CA LYS A 144 -0.89 12.42 39.34
C LYS A 144 -0.84 10.97 38.88
N THR A 145 -1.85 10.50 38.16
CA THR A 145 -1.88 9.14 37.60
C THR A 145 -0.66 8.86 36.71
N LEU A 146 -0.27 9.82 35.87
CA LEU A 146 0.92 9.68 35.03
C LEU A 146 2.19 9.56 35.87
N ARG A 147 2.33 10.33 36.97
CA ARG A 147 3.48 10.25 37.87
C ARG A 147 3.49 8.96 38.68
N ASP A 148 2.33 8.44 39.08
CA ASP A 148 2.24 7.14 39.76
C ASP A 148 2.72 6.01 38.84
N GLN A 149 2.43 6.10 37.54
CA GLN A 149 2.82 5.09 36.55
C GLN A 149 4.26 5.25 36.02
N TRP A 150 4.71 6.50 35.77
CA TRP A 150 5.95 6.80 35.03
C TRP A 150 6.97 7.61 35.82
N GLY A 151 6.65 8.06 37.03
CA GLY A 151 7.47 8.99 37.82
C GLY A 151 8.94 8.61 37.94
N PRO A 152 9.28 7.40 38.40
CA PRO A 152 10.68 6.99 38.52
C PRO A 152 11.47 7.04 37.20
N ARG A 153 10.83 6.66 36.07
CA ARG A 153 11.46 6.69 34.75
C ARG A 153 11.61 8.12 34.22
N LEU A 154 10.61 8.97 34.43
CA LEU A 154 10.66 10.39 34.07
C LEU A 154 11.76 11.11 34.85
N ASP A 155 11.83 10.88 36.16
CA ASP A 155 12.83 11.50 37.03
C ASP A 155 14.25 10.98 36.67
N GLU A 156 14.40 9.71 36.30
CA GLU A 156 15.69 9.17 35.82
C GLU A 156 16.11 9.74 34.47
N ALA A 157 15.20 9.79 33.50
CA ALA A 157 15.47 10.38 32.18
C ALA A 157 15.90 11.85 32.30
N GLU A 158 15.25 12.62 33.17
CA GLU A 158 15.61 14.00 33.44
C GLU A 158 17.01 14.13 34.07
N ARG A 159 17.33 13.30 35.07
CA ARG A 159 18.66 13.27 35.71
C ARG A 159 19.76 12.94 34.71
N GLN A 160 19.59 11.86 33.94
CA GLN A 160 20.57 11.44 32.94
C GLN A 160 20.75 12.49 31.85
N ALA A 161 19.66 13.06 31.34
CA ALA A 161 19.73 14.12 30.34
C ALA A 161 20.44 15.38 30.87
N ALA A 162 20.23 15.74 32.15
CA ALA A 162 20.94 16.84 32.77
C ALA A 162 22.45 16.57 32.89
N ALA A 163 22.83 15.37 33.36
CA ALA A 163 24.24 14.98 33.47
C ALA A 163 24.94 14.93 32.10
N ALA A 164 24.27 14.39 31.09
CA ALA A 164 24.77 14.23 29.73
C ALA A 164 24.99 15.57 28.97
N ARG A 165 24.31 16.65 29.40
CA ARG A 165 24.53 18.00 28.89
C ARG A 165 25.83 18.64 29.38
N HIS A 166 26.46 18.10 30.42
CA HIS A 166 27.75 18.60 30.89
C HIS A 166 28.81 18.47 29.77
N PRO A 167 29.68 19.48 29.53
CA PRO A 167 30.66 19.42 28.45
C PRO A 167 31.59 18.20 28.52
N LEU A 168 31.93 17.76 29.73
CA LEU A 168 32.79 16.61 30.01
C LEU A 168 32.08 15.25 29.97
N ALA A 169 30.76 15.19 29.81
CA ALA A 169 30.09 13.91 29.62
C ALA A 169 30.69 13.21 28.38
N ASP A 170 30.87 11.89 28.46
CA ASP A 170 31.39 11.08 27.35
C ASP A 170 30.24 10.64 26.41
N ALA A 171 30.57 9.81 25.41
CA ALA A 171 29.59 9.30 24.47
C ALA A 171 28.60 8.31 25.13
N ASP A 172 29.07 7.47 26.06
CA ASP A 172 28.24 6.45 26.70
C ASP A 172 27.19 7.06 27.65
N ALA A 173 27.56 8.10 28.41
CA ALA A 173 26.62 8.85 29.23
C ALA A 173 25.53 9.51 28.39
N ARG A 174 25.89 10.06 27.22
CA ARG A 174 24.91 10.62 26.27
C ARG A 174 24.03 9.54 25.64
N ALA A 175 24.61 8.40 25.25
CA ALA A 175 23.86 7.28 24.72
C ALA A 175 22.86 6.73 25.75
N ALA A 176 23.26 6.58 27.01
CA ALA A 176 22.38 6.15 28.09
C ALA A 176 21.23 7.15 28.32
N ALA A 177 21.54 8.45 28.37
CA ALA A 177 20.52 9.49 28.48
C ALA A 177 19.54 9.49 27.30
N ALA A 178 20.04 9.24 26.08
CA ALA A 178 19.19 9.12 24.90
C ALA A 178 18.21 7.94 25.02
N GLU A 179 18.66 6.77 25.46
CA GLU A 179 17.80 5.60 25.71
C GLU A 179 16.79 5.86 26.83
N ALA A 180 17.17 6.54 27.92
CA ALA A 180 16.25 6.89 28.99
C ALA A 180 15.16 7.87 28.53
N LEU A 181 15.51 8.84 27.67
CA LEU A 181 14.55 9.76 27.05
C LEU A 181 13.58 9.04 26.11
N GLU A 182 14.07 8.08 25.32
CA GLU A 182 13.22 7.26 24.45
C GLU A 182 12.28 6.37 25.26
N ALA A 183 12.75 5.79 26.38
CA ALA A 183 11.94 4.96 27.27
C ALA A 183 10.77 5.71 27.92
N VAL A 184 10.79 7.05 27.95
CA VAL A 184 9.67 7.90 28.40
C VAL A 184 8.93 8.58 27.25
N GLY A 185 9.20 8.15 26.02
CA GLY A 185 8.55 8.61 24.80
C GLY A 185 8.95 10.01 24.33
N ASP A 186 10.11 10.52 24.74
CA ASP A 186 10.66 11.81 24.27
C ASP A 186 11.60 11.63 23.07
N ALA A 187 11.05 11.12 21.96
CA ALA A 187 11.82 10.75 20.76
C ALA A 187 12.70 11.90 20.22
N ALA A 188 12.23 13.15 20.26
CA ALA A 188 12.99 14.31 19.76
C ALA A 188 14.22 14.61 20.65
N ALA A 189 14.05 14.55 21.97
CA ALA A 189 15.15 14.73 22.91
C ALA A 189 16.12 13.54 22.85
N ALA A 190 15.60 12.31 22.70
CA ALA A 190 16.39 11.11 22.51
C ALA A 190 17.26 11.17 21.25
N GLU A 191 16.70 11.59 20.11
CA GLU A 191 17.47 11.76 18.86
C GLU A 191 18.58 12.81 19.04
N THR A 192 18.25 13.95 19.62
CA THR A 192 19.23 15.03 19.87
C THR A 192 20.39 14.52 20.72
N MET A 193 20.08 13.77 21.78
CA MET A 193 21.08 13.21 22.68
C MET A 193 21.90 12.09 22.02
N ALA A 194 21.28 11.24 21.21
CA ALA A 194 21.97 10.21 20.43
C ALA A 194 22.95 10.84 19.44
N ARG A 195 22.55 11.90 18.72
CA ARG A 195 23.45 12.66 17.83
C ARG A 195 24.62 13.26 18.60
N ALA A 196 24.37 13.88 19.75
CA ALA A 196 25.44 14.42 20.59
C ALA A 196 26.40 13.34 21.14
N ALA A 197 25.94 12.10 21.32
CA ALA A 197 26.82 10.97 21.62
C ALA A 197 27.72 10.62 20.42
N LEU A 198 27.16 10.59 19.21
CA LEU A 198 27.87 10.28 17.97
C LEU A 198 28.85 11.37 17.53
N ASP A 199 28.61 12.63 17.89
CA ASP A 199 29.57 13.73 17.69
C ASP A 199 30.85 13.53 18.53
N ARG A 200 30.79 12.73 19.60
CA ARG A 200 31.94 12.39 20.46
C ARG A 200 32.58 11.07 20.08
N ASP A 201 31.76 10.07 19.77
CA ASP A 201 32.19 8.77 19.31
C ASP A 201 31.19 8.25 18.27
N ASP A 202 31.56 8.36 17.00
CA ASP A 202 30.74 7.91 15.87
C ASP A 202 30.55 6.39 15.82
N ARG A 203 31.36 5.63 16.58
CA ARG A 203 31.29 4.17 16.73
C ARG A 203 30.46 3.73 17.93
N ASN A 204 29.88 4.65 18.69
CA ASN A 204 29.03 4.27 19.83
C ASN A 204 27.80 3.47 19.33
N HIS A 205 27.79 2.16 19.61
CA HIS A 205 26.80 1.24 19.03
C HIS A 205 25.38 1.51 19.56
N ARG A 206 25.24 1.84 20.85
CA ARG A 206 23.95 2.15 21.50
C ARG A 206 23.30 3.38 20.87
N ALA A 207 24.07 4.46 20.72
CA ALA A 207 23.58 5.68 20.08
C ALA A 207 23.24 5.46 18.60
N ASN A 208 24.05 4.72 17.86
CA ASN A 208 23.78 4.39 16.45
C ASN A 208 22.51 3.52 16.28
N ARG A 209 22.31 2.49 17.13
CA ARG A 209 21.10 1.64 17.10
C ARG A 209 19.84 2.47 17.39
N LEU A 210 19.88 3.27 18.46
CA LEU A 210 18.76 4.15 18.84
C LEU A 210 18.46 5.17 17.74
N LEU A 211 19.47 5.86 17.21
CA LEU A 211 19.29 6.82 16.13
C LEU A 211 18.69 6.15 14.89
N GLY A 212 19.18 4.98 14.49
CA GLY A 212 18.64 4.21 13.38
C GLY A 212 17.14 3.95 13.52
N ARG A 213 16.72 3.42 14.67
CA ARG A 213 15.30 3.15 14.95
C ARG A 213 14.43 4.43 14.91
N LEU A 214 14.86 5.50 15.59
CA LEU A 214 14.12 6.77 15.62
C LEU A 214 13.96 7.38 14.22
N LEU A 215 14.99 7.28 13.39
CA LEU A 215 14.95 7.76 12.01
C LEU A 215 14.02 6.93 11.13
N LEU A 216 13.97 5.60 11.30
CA LEU A 216 13.02 4.73 10.57
C LEU A 216 11.56 4.99 10.95
N GLU A 217 11.29 5.27 12.23
CA GLU A 217 9.97 5.68 12.68
C GLU A 217 9.58 7.03 12.07
N ARG A 218 10.46 8.03 12.16
CA ARG A 218 10.20 9.36 11.62
C ARG A 218 10.08 9.37 10.10
N SER A 219 10.78 8.49 9.41
CA SER A 219 10.76 8.42 7.95
C SER A 219 9.47 7.84 7.38
N GLY A 220 8.61 7.23 8.21
CA GLY A 220 7.42 6.50 7.76
C GLY A 220 7.72 5.12 7.16
N ALA A 221 8.98 4.66 7.17
CA ALA A 221 9.36 3.37 6.61
C ALA A 221 8.75 2.18 7.37
N MET A 222 8.50 2.35 8.67
CA MET A 222 7.88 1.33 9.52
C MET A 222 6.35 1.23 9.31
N ASP A 223 5.74 2.23 8.67
CA ASP A 223 4.29 2.31 8.46
C ASP A 223 3.84 1.82 7.09
N VAL A 224 4.77 1.37 6.24
CA VAL A 224 4.46 0.87 4.90
C VAL A 224 3.58 -0.37 4.99
N ARG A 225 2.37 -0.28 4.43
CA ARG A 225 1.39 -1.38 4.40
C ARG A 225 0.77 -1.48 3.01
N SER A 226 0.51 -2.72 2.59
CA SER A 226 -0.17 -2.98 1.31
C SER A 226 -1.55 -2.30 1.27
N GLY A 227 -1.87 -1.68 0.12
CA GLY A 227 -3.17 -1.06 -0.13
C GLY A 227 -3.44 0.26 0.59
N LYS A 228 -2.45 0.85 1.29
CA LYS A 228 -2.58 2.15 1.94
C LYS A 228 -1.60 3.17 1.33
N PRO A 229 -2.02 4.42 1.11
CA PRO A 229 -1.08 5.49 0.81
C PRO A 229 0.00 5.57 1.89
N PHE A 230 1.24 5.73 1.47
CA PHE A 230 2.38 5.90 2.36
C PHE A 230 3.26 7.06 1.87
N ALA A 231 3.99 7.66 2.79
CA ALA A 231 5.05 8.62 2.51
C ALA A 231 6.30 8.11 3.20
N VAL A 232 7.40 7.97 2.44
CA VAL A 232 8.69 7.54 2.98
C VAL A 232 9.72 8.62 2.68
N ASP A 233 10.33 9.17 3.73
CA ASP A 233 11.49 10.05 3.59
C ASP A 233 12.74 9.20 3.36
N ARG A 234 13.14 9.10 2.08
CA ARG A 234 14.32 8.33 1.68
C ARG A 234 15.59 8.78 2.39
N SER A 235 15.77 10.09 2.63
CA SER A 235 17.01 10.62 3.22
C SER A 235 17.19 10.13 4.66
N LEU A 236 16.10 10.13 5.44
CA LEU A 236 16.08 9.62 6.80
C LEU A 236 16.32 8.11 6.85
N VAL A 237 15.77 7.34 5.90
CA VAL A 237 16.02 5.89 5.84
C VAL A 237 17.47 5.58 5.50
N GLU A 238 18.08 6.29 4.55
CA GLU A 238 19.49 6.10 4.19
C GLU A 238 20.42 6.50 5.35
N GLU A 239 20.10 7.57 6.09
CA GLU A 239 20.81 7.94 7.32
C GLU A 239 20.67 6.83 8.39
N ALA A 240 19.48 6.29 8.59
CA ALA A 240 19.22 5.20 9.51
C ALA A 240 20.03 3.95 9.17
N ILE A 241 20.05 3.56 7.89
CA ILE A 241 20.87 2.45 7.37
C ILE A 241 22.35 2.69 7.71
N GLY A 242 22.84 3.92 7.53
CA GLY A 242 24.20 4.31 7.88
C GLY A 242 24.52 4.12 9.37
N ALA A 243 23.61 4.56 10.25
CA ALA A 243 23.75 4.40 11.69
C ALA A 243 23.70 2.93 12.11
N LEU A 244 22.70 2.17 11.68
CA LEU A 244 22.55 0.74 12.01
C LEU A 244 23.76 -0.07 11.53
N ARG A 245 24.29 0.22 10.34
CA ARG A 245 25.51 -0.40 9.83
C ARG A 245 26.71 -0.16 10.74
N ARG A 246 26.87 1.06 11.29
CA ARG A 246 27.95 1.36 12.26
C ARG A 246 27.74 0.60 13.59
N ALA A 247 26.51 0.51 14.08
CA ALA A 247 26.20 -0.28 15.28
C ALA A 247 26.60 -1.75 15.10
N VAL A 248 26.17 -2.38 14.00
CA VAL A 248 26.49 -3.78 13.67
C VAL A 248 27.99 -4.00 13.45
N ALA A 249 28.71 -3.01 12.90
CA ALA A 249 30.16 -3.10 12.71
C ALA A 249 30.93 -3.16 14.05
N VAL A 250 30.39 -2.57 15.12
CA VAL A 250 30.97 -2.62 16.46
C VAL A 250 30.48 -3.83 17.25
N ARG A 251 29.18 -4.14 17.17
CA ARG A 251 28.54 -5.29 17.84
C ARG A 251 27.80 -6.14 16.80
N PRO A 252 28.48 -7.09 16.14
CA PRO A 252 27.83 -7.95 15.15
C PRO A 252 26.69 -8.79 15.71
N ASP A 253 26.70 -9.07 17.02
CA ASP A 253 25.70 -9.80 17.79
C ASP A 253 24.46 -8.96 18.18
N ASP A 254 24.42 -7.66 17.85
CA ASP A 254 23.24 -6.81 18.00
C ASP A 254 22.18 -7.17 16.94
N ASP A 255 21.32 -8.13 17.28
CA ASP A 255 20.32 -8.68 16.36
C ASP A 255 19.27 -7.66 15.92
N GLU A 256 18.89 -6.74 16.81
CA GLU A 256 17.93 -5.68 16.50
C GLU A 256 18.51 -4.73 15.44
N ALA A 257 19.74 -4.23 15.66
CA ALA A 257 20.38 -3.33 14.71
C ALA A 257 20.62 -4.00 13.34
N ASP A 258 21.01 -5.28 13.34
CA ASP A 258 21.23 -6.06 12.12
C ASP A 258 19.93 -6.30 11.36
N TRP A 259 18.84 -6.66 12.05
CA TRP A 259 17.55 -6.85 11.40
C TRP A 259 16.98 -5.54 10.86
N LEU A 260 17.00 -4.45 11.65
CA LEU A 260 16.50 -3.14 11.22
C LEU A 260 17.25 -2.62 10.00
N HIS A 261 18.57 -2.85 9.93
CA HIS A 261 19.37 -2.47 8.77
C HIS A 261 18.88 -3.18 7.50
N VAL A 262 18.73 -4.51 7.55
CA VAL A 262 18.28 -5.30 6.39
C VAL A 262 16.83 -5.00 6.03
N ALA A 263 15.96 -4.81 7.02
CA ALA A 263 14.56 -4.44 6.83
C ALA A 263 14.42 -3.06 6.17
N ALA A 264 15.19 -2.06 6.60
CA ALA A 264 15.18 -0.73 5.98
C ALA A 264 15.57 -0.78 4.49
N VAL A 265 16.57 -1.60 4.13
CA VAL A 265 16.95 -1.84 2.73
C VAL A 265 15.80 -2.51 1.97
N ALA A 266 15.18 -3.54 2.54
CA ALA A 266 14.04 -4.22 1.92
C ALA A 266 12.88 -3.24 1.64
N THR A 267 12.54 -2.40 2.60
CA THR A 267 11.51 -1.36 2.44
C THR A 267 11.84 -0.43 1.30
N LEU A 268 13.07 0.12 1.23
CA LEU A 268 13.47 1.01 0.13
C LEU A 268 13.36 0.34 -1.24
N VAL A 269 13.69 -0.95 -1.35
CA VAL A 269 13.54 -1.67 -2.61
C VAL A 269 12.07 -1.85 -2.97
N GLN A 270 11.23 -2.26 -2.02
CA GLN A 270 9.80 -2.50 -2.21
C GLN A 270 9.03 -1.24 -2.60
N VAL A 271 9.40 -0.07 -2.07
CA VAL A 271 8.80 1.21 -2.43
C VAL A 271 9.45 1.87 -3.66
N GLY A 272 10.50 1.25 -4.22
CA GLY A 272 11.15 1.73 -5.44
C GLY A 272 12.10 2.92 -5.25
N MET A 273 12.63 3.09 -4.03
CA MET A 273 13.51 4.19 -3.65
C MET A 273 14.97 3.77 -3.39
N ALA A 274 15.28 2.48 -3.36
CA ALA A 274 16.64 1.99 -3.14
C ALA A 274 17.60 2.33 -4.30
N SER A 275 18.77 2.88 -3.97
CA SER A 275 19.88 2.99 -4.92
C SER A 275 20.64 1.66 -5.05
N GLU A 276 21.41 1.51 -6.13
CA GLU A 276 22.26 0.33 -6.33
C GLU A 276 23.35 0.19 -5.26
N ALA A 277 23.86 1.31 -4.73
CA ALA A 277 24.83 1.30 -3.65
C ALA A 277 24.22 0.77 -2.35
N VAL A 278 23.03 1.28 -1.97
CA VAL A 278 22.28 0.82 -0.79
C VAL A 278 21.95 -0.66 -0.90
N LEU A 279 21.43 -1.10 -2.05
CA LEU A 279 21.08 -2.51 -2.26
C LEU A 279 22.31 -3.42 -2.23
N ARG A 280 23.44 -2.99 -2.82
CA ARG A 280 24.69 -3.76 -2.78
C ARG A 280 25.22 -3.96 -1.38
N ASP A 281 25.30 -2.88 -0.61
CA ASP A 281 25.84 -2.94 0.73
C ASP A 281 24.88 -3.70 1.67
N GLY A 282 23.56 -3.47 1.51
CA GLY A 282 22.51 -4.20 2.20
C GLY A 282 22.51 -5.70 1.89
N ALA A 283 22.78 -6.11 0.65
CA ALA A 283 22.90 -7.52 0.29
C ALA A 283 24.09 -8.22 0.97
N ARG A 284 25.21 -7.50 1.19
CA ARG A 284 26.33 -8.06 1.96
C ARG A 284 25.93 -8.29 3.42
N ALA A 285 25.22 -7.35 4.03
CA ALA A 285 24.68 -7.48 5.38
C ALA A 285 23.66 -8.63 5.46
N ALA A 286 22.74 -8.71 4.51
CA ALA A 286 21.76 -9.78 4.40
C ALA A 286 22.42 -11.17 4.30
N TRP A 287 23.50 -11.32 3.52
CA TRP A 287 24.26 -12.58 3.49
C TRP A 287 24.90 -12.92 4.84
N ALA A 288 25.43 -11.95 5.58
CA ALA A 288 25.97 -12.16 6.92
C ALA A 288 24.88 -12.59 7.90
N ARG A 289 23.73 -11.91 7.87
CA ARG A 289 22.55 -12.23 8.67
C ARG A 289 22.00 -13.62 8.38
N LEU A 290 21.85 -13.98 7.10
CA LEU A 290 21.29 -15.27 6.68
C LEU A 290 22.14 -16.47 7.14
N ARG A 291 23.44 -16.29 7.38
CA ARG A 291 24.29 -17.35 7.97
C ARG A 291 23.96 -17.65 9.43
N ARG A 292 23.43 -16.67 10.15
CA ARG A 292 23.04 -16.77 11.58
C ARG A 292 21.55 -17.09 11.73
N HIS A 293 20.72 -16.50 10.88
CA HIS A 293 19.26 -16.64 10.87
C HIS A 293 18.83 -17.30 9.56
N LEU A 294 18.93 -18.63 9.49
CA LEU A 294 18.78 -19.40 8.24
C LEU A 294 17.40 -19.27 7.57
N LYS A 295 16.37 -18.84 8.31
CA LYS A 295 14.99 -18.63 7.85
C LYS A 295 14.59 -17.14 7.74
N ASP A 296 15.54 -16.21 7.76
CA ASP A 296 15.22 -14.79 7.60
C ASP A 296 14.77 -14.47 6.16
N THR A 297 13.47 -14.27 5.97
CA THR A 297 12.83 -14.03 4.67
C THR A 297 13.16 -12.65 4.11
N VAL A 298 13.36 -11.66 4.96
CA VAL A 298 13.73 -10.29 4.58
C VAL A 298 15.16 -10.25 4.04
N ALA A 299 16.09 -10.92 4.72
CA ALA A 299 17.46 -11.03 4.24
C ALA A 299 17.52 -11.76 2.88
N ALA A 300 16.77 -12.86 2.73
CA ALA A 300 16.71 -13.58 1.47
C ALA A 300 16.12 -12.74 0.32
N SER A 301 15.09 -11.93 0.58
CA SER A 301 14.50 -11.06 -0.44
C SER A 301 15.47 -9.96 -0.88
N VAL A 302 16.20 -9.32 0.04
CA VAL A 302 17.23 -8.32 -0.29
C VAL A 302 18.32 -8.91 -1.18
N ILE A 303 18.75 -10.14 -0.91
CA ILE A 303 19.70 -10.87 -1.77
C ILE A 303 19.08 -11.14 -3.15
N GLY A 304 17.83 -11.59 -3.20
CA GLY A 304 17.09 -11.82 -4.43
C GLY A 304 17.01 -10.56 -5.29
N PHE A 305 16.58 -9.43 -4.70
CA PHE A 305 16.53 -8.13 -5.36
C PHE A 305 17.90 -7.69 -5.87
N HIS A 306 18.95 -7.88 -5.09
CA HIS A 306 20.30 -7.51 -5.48
C HIS A 306 20.79 -8.24 -6.74
N VAL A 307 20.47 -9.52 -6.85
CA VAL A 307 20.82 -10.33 -8.02
C VAL A 307 19.93 -9.97 -9.21
N TYR A 308 18.62 -9.82 -8.97
CA TYR A 308 17.66 -9.40 -9.99
C TYR A 308 18.04 -8.05 -10.62
N ARG A 309 18.41 -7.03 -9.82
CA ARG A 309 18.78 -5.70 -10.33
C ARG A 309 20.03 -5.66 -11.20
N ARG A 310 20.78 -6.76 -11.25
CA ARG A 310 21.93 -6.96 -12.15
C ARG A 310 21.60 -7.84 -13.35
N ASP A 311 20.32 -7.99 -13.67
CA ASP A 311 19.83 -8.76 -14.81
C ASP A 311 20.26 -10.24 -14.75
N ARG A 312 20.36 -10.80 -13.53
CA ARG A 312 20.75 -12.20 -13.29
C ARG A 312 19.56 -13.03 -12.81
N LEU A 313 18.47 -13.03 -13.57
CA LEU A 313 17.20 -13.64 -13.15
C LEU A 313 17.33 -15.15 -12.87
N VAL A 314 18.08 -15.89 -13.69
CA VAL A 314 18.34 -17.33 -13.48
C VAL A 314 19.00 -17.59 -12.10
N LEU A 315 19.95 -16.75 -11.71
CA LEU A 315 20.60 -16.86 -10.39
C LEU A 315 19.64 -16.48 -9.26
N ALA A 316 18.82 -15.44 -9.44
CA ALA A 316 17.80 -15.05 -8.46
C ALA A 316 16.78 -16.19 -8.25
N SER A 317 16.32 -16.81 -9.33
CA SER A 317 15.45 -17.99 -9.30
C SER A 317 16.12 -19.15 -8.55
N TRP A 318 17.36 -19.51 -8.91
CA TRP A 318 18.09 -20.58 -8.23
C TRP A 318 18.27 -20.32 -6.72
N LEU A 319 18.63 -19.10 -6.33
CA LEU A 319 18.78 -18.70 -4.92
C LEU A 319 17.47 -18.82 -4.17
N SER A 320 16.37 -18.34 -4.77
CA SER A 320 15.03 -18.45 -4.21
C SER A 320 14.63 -19.92 -3.98
N GLN A 321 14.80 -20.77 -5.00
CA GLN A 321 14.49 -22.20 -4.89
C GLN A 321 15.36 -22.91 -3.85
N ARG A 322 16.65 -22.55 -3.76
CA ARG A 322 17.55 -23.07 -2.72
C ARG A 322 17.11 -22.63 -1.32
N PHE A 323 16.69 -21.38 -1.16
CA PHE A 323 16.21 -20.82 0.11
C PHE A 323 14.89 -21.47 0.56
N ARG A 324 13.94 -21.60 -0.36
CA ARG A 324 12.63 -22.24 -0.19
C ARG A 324 12.71 -23.64 0.45
N ARG A 325 13.77 -24.42 0.18
CA ARG A 325 13.97 -25.76 0.76
C ARG A 325 14.04 -25.78 2.29
N ARG A 326 14.23 -24.64 2.95
CA ARG A 326 14.28 -24.50 4.40
C ARG A 326 12.89 -24.39 5.04
N PHE A 327 11.84 -24.23 4.24
CA PHE A 327 10.49 -23.94 4.70
C PHE A 327 9.51 -25.07 4.36
N THR A 328 8.48 -25.20 5.18
CA THR A 328 7.31 -26.01 4.86
C THR A 328 6.36 -25.25 3.93
N ALA A 329 5.42 -25.95 3.27
CA ALA A 329 4.39 -25.30 2.45
C ALA A 329 3.53 -24.30 3.26
N ALA A 330 3.21 -24.65 4.51
CA ALA A 330 2.44 -23.79 5.41
C ALA A 330 3.21 -22.52 5.81
N GLU A 331 4.54 -22.60 6.00
CA GLU A 331 5.37 -21.42 6.26
C GLU A 331 5.42 -20.50 5.03
N VAL A 332 5.56 -21.05 3.82
CA VAL A 332 5.59 -20.28 2.57
C VAL A 332 4.29 -19.55 2.32
N ALA A 333 3.16 -20.19 2.59
CA ALA A 333 1.84 -19.58 2.43
C ALA A 333 1.61 -18.38 3.37
N ARG A 334 2.29 -18.32 4.52
CA ARG A 334 2.17 -17.24 5.52
C ARG A 334 3.12 -16.06 5.25
N GLU A 335 4.25 -16.31 4.60
CA GLU A 335 5.29 -15.32 4.35
C GLU A 335 5.16 -14.68 2.97
N HIS A 336 4.64 -13.45 2.90
CA HIS A 336 4.30 -12.76 1.65
C HIS A 336 5.44 -12.72 0.63
N GLU A 337 6.60 -12.19 1.02
CA GLU A 337 7.73 -12.07 0.12
C GLU A 337 8.28 -13.45 -0.29
N LEU A 338 8.33 -14.42 0.64
CA LEU A 338 8.75 -15.76 0.29
C LEU A 338 7.82 -16.39 -0.75
N GLY A 339 6.49 -16.27 -0.58
CA GLY A 339 5.50 -16.72 -1.55
C GLY A 339 5.73 -16.11 -2.94
N LEU A 340 5.96 -14.80 -3.03
CA LEU A 340 6.29 -14.13 -4.29
C LEU A 340 7.54 -14.71 -4.96
N TRP A 341 8.64 -14.79 -4.21
CA TRP A 341 9.92 -15.25 -4.75
C TRP A 341 9.91 -16.73 -5.15
N THR A 342 9.06 -17.56 -4.54
CA THR A 342 8.96 -18.99 -4.89
C THR A 342 8.36 -19.24 -6.26
N MET A 343 7.53 -18.32 -6.75
CA MET A 343 6.96 -18.38 -8.08
C MET A 343 7.94 -17.95 -9.17
N LEU A 344 9.11 -17.39 -8.82
CA LEU A 344 10.13 -17.01 -9.78
C LEU A 344 10.91 -18.25 -10.28
N ARG A 345 10.54 -18.75 -11.46
CA ARG A 345 11.25 -19.80 -12.19
C ARG A 345 11.78 -19.24 -13.49
N ALA A 346 13.10 -19.20 -13.60
CA ALA A 346 13.80 -18.67 -14.78
C ALA A 346 14.75 -19.69 -15.41
N ASP A 347 14.84 -20.89 -14.85
CA ASP A 347 15.75 -21.93 -15.33
C ASP A 347 15.23 -22.62 -16.61
N ASP A 348 16.15 -22.95 -17.54
CA ASP A 348 15.77 -23.49 -18.84
C ASP A 348 15.11 -24.87 -18.73
N ALA A 349 15.49 -25.67 -17.73
CA ALA A 349 14.90 -26.98 -17.48
C ALA A 349 13.42 -26.85 -17.12
N PHE A 350 13.05 -25.86 -16.30
CA PHE A 350 11.66 -25.54 -16.01
C PHE A 350 10.87 -25.22 -17.28
N PHE A 351 11.35 -24.28 -18.10
CA PHE A 351 10.63 -23.86 -19.30
C PHE A 351 10.46 -25.00 -20.31
N ARG A 352 11.49 -25.83 -20.49
CA ARG A 352 11.42 -27.02 -21.38
C ARG A 352 10.47 -28.11 -20.85
N ALA A 353 10.21 -28.13 -19.54
CA ALA A 353 9.31 -29.08 -18.90
C ALA A 353 7.86 -28.55 -18.80
N LEU A 354 7.59 -27.30 -19.19
CA LEU A 354 6.23 -26.78 -19.22
C LEU A 354 5.39 -27.58 -20.22
N PRO A 355 4.14 -27.93 -19.87
CA PRO A 355 3.25 -28.54 -20.84
C PRO A 355 2.92 -27.55 -21.97
N PRO A 356 2.61 -28.03 -23.18
CA PRO A 356 2.02 -27.19 -24.22
C PRO A 356 0.76 -26.48 -23.68
N VAL A 357 0.53 -25.24 -24.14
CA VAL A 357 -0.60 -24.43 -23.64
C VAL A 357 -1.95 -25.09 -23.89
N ASP A 358 -2.09 -25.88 -24.96
CA ASP A 358 -3.34 -26.58 -25.27
C ASP A 358 -3.70 -27.61 -24.18
N ALA A 359 -2.71 -28.30 -23.61
CA ALA A 359 -2.94 -29.20 -22.48
C ALA A 359 -3.36 -28.45 -21.20
N VAL A 360 -2.85 -27.22 -21.02
CA VAL A 360 -3.33 -26.34 -19.93
C VAL A 360 -4.79 -25.95 -20.17
N LEU A 361 -5.14 -25.54 -21.38
CA LEU A 361 -6.51 -25.17 -21.74
C LEU A 361 -7.50 -26.32 -21.57
N GLU A 362 -7.12 -27.54 -21.93
CA GLU A 362 -7.91 -28.75 -21.72
C GLU A 362 -8.14 -29.07 -20.23
N SER A 363 -7.19 -28.72 -19.35
CA SER A 363 -7.31 -28.94 -17.91
C SER A 363 -8.15 -27.86 -17.19
N MET A 364 -8.37 -26.71 -17.83
CA MET A 364 -9.18 -25.63 -17.28
C MET A 364 -10.67 -25.89 -17.46
N ALA A 365 -11.48 -25.14 -16.72
CA ALA A 365 -12.93 -25.11 -16.95
C ALA A 365 -13.23 -24.80 -18.43
N PRO A 366 -14.21 -25.49 -19.05
CA PRO A 366 -14.59 -25.23 -20.42
C PRO A 366 -14.93 -23.75 -20.64
N LEU A 367 -14.41 -23.18 -21.73
CA LEU A 367 -14.73 -21.83 -22.13
C LEU A 367 -16.08 -21.83 -22.87
N GLU A 368 -17.07 -21.12 -22.31
CA GLU A 368 -18.36 -20.89 -22.95
C GLU A 368 -18.31 -19.57 -23.72
N TRP A 369 -18.35 -19.65 -25.05
CA TRP A 369 -18.54 -18.50 -25.93
C TRP A 369 -20.02 -18.12 -25.92
N ARG A 370 -20.39 -17.03 -25.23
CA ARG A 370 -21.78 -16.56 -25.24
C ARG A 370 -22.08 -15.80 -26.52
N ILE A 371 -21.18 -14.90 -26.91
CA ILE A 371 -21.32 -14.12 -28.13
C ILE A 371 -19.98 -13.54 -28.57
N GLU A 372 -19.78 -13.47 -29.87
CA GLU A 372 -18.66 -12.72 -30.46
C GLU A 372 -18.98 -11.23 -30.55
N PRO A 373 -17.97 -10.35 -30.49
CA PRO A 373 -18.15 -8.96 -30.85
C PRO A 373 -18.75 -8.84 -32.25
N ALA A 374 -19.66 -7.88 -32.44
CA ALA A 374 -20.19 -7.60 -33.78
C ALA A 374 -19.04 -7.29 -34.76
N PRO A 375 -19.14 -7.72 -36.03
CA PRO A 375 -18.13 -7.41 -37.03
C PRO A 375 -18.04 -5.90 -37.27
N GLY A 376 -16.89 -5.48 -37.75
CA GLY A 376 -16.65 -4.11 -38.18
C GLY A 376 -17.42 -3.69 -39.41
N PRO A 377 -17.50 -2.38 -39.70
CA PRO A 377 -17.84 -1.91 -41.04
C PRO A 377 -16.93 -2.58 -42.08
N ALA A 378 -17.49 -2.87 -43.25
CA ALA A 378 -16.75 -3.48 -44.35
C ALA A 378 -15.51 -2.63 -44.70
N GLY A 379 -14.32 -3.24 -44.66
CA GLY A 379 -13.05 -2.55 -44.90
C GLY A 379 -12.30 -2.07 -43.65
N GLU A 380 -12.81 -2.31 -42.43
CA GLU A 380 -12.03 -2.11 -41.21
C GLU A 380 -10.77 -3.00 -41.24
N PRO A 381 -9.56 -2.43 -41.08
CA PRO A 381 -8.35 -3.20 -41.16
C PRO A 381 -8.24 -4.16 -39.97
N ALA A 382 -7.77 -5.39 -40.21
CA ALA A 382 -7.48 -6.39 -39.16
C ALA A 382 -6.45 -5.91 -38.10
N THR A 383 -5.88 -4.72 -38.30
CA THR A 383 -4.95 -4.06 -37.40
C THR A 383 -5.63 -3.26 -36.28
N GLU A 384 -6.95 -3.01 -36.35
CA GLU A 384 -7.65 -2.31 -35.24
C GLU A 384 -7.66 -3.22 -33.99
N PRO A 385 -7.13 -2.73 -32.85
CA PRO A 385 -7.04 -3.53 -31.63
C PRO A 385 -8.41 -3.74 -30.98
N ALA A 386 -8.65 -4.95 -30.48
CA ALA A 386 -9.73 -5.22 -29.55
C ALA A 386 -9.26 -4.93 -28.10
N VAL A 387 -10.14 -4.35 -27.29
CA VAL A 387 -9.93 -4.22 -25.85
C VAL A 387 -10.41 -5.48 -25.15
N PHE A 388 -9.64 -6.01 -24.21
CA PHE A 388 -10.00 -7.20 -23.44
C PHE A 388 -9.82 -6.97 -21.95
N PHE A 389 -10.79 -7.41 -21.15
CA PHE A 389 -10.63 -7.52 -19.70
C PHE A 389 -11.28 -8.79 -19.16
N CYS A 390 -10.79 -9.23 -18.01
CA CYS A 390 -11.20 -10.46 -17.35
C CYS A 390 -11.29 -10.25 -15.84
N CYS A 391 -12.34 -10.78 -15.23
CA CYS A 391 -12.56 -10.67 -13.79
C CYS A 391 -13.51 -11.76 -13.26
N ASP A 392 -13.64 -11.87 -11.95
CA ASP A 392 -14.73 -12.61 -11.31
C ASP A 392 -16.02 -11.77 -11.22
N ASP A 393 -17.12 -12.42 -10.84
CA ASP A 393 -18.43 -11.80 -10.68
C ASP A 393 -18.46 -10.56 -9.77
N VAL A 394 -17.78 -10.60 -8.62
CA VAL A 394 -17.83 -9.50 -7.64
C VAL A 394 -17.11 -8.29 -8.21
N TYR A 395 -15.95 -8.52 -8.82
CA TYR A 395 -15.13 -7.48 -9.39
C TYR A 395 -15.76 -6.89 -10.66
N PHE A 396 -16.45 -7.71 -11.47
CA PHE A 396 -17.26 -7.25 -12.59
C PHE A 396 -18.31 -6.24 -12.11
N ARG A 397 -19.19 -6.65 -11.18
CA ARG A 397 -20.29 -5.79 -10.70
C ARG A 397 -19.79 -4.48 -10.08
N ARG A 398 -18.60 -4.51 -9.49
CA ARG A 398 -18.00 -3.34 -8.85
C ARG A 398 -17.35 -2.35 -9.83
N PHE A 399 -16.67 -2.83 -10.86
CA PHE A 399 -15.77 -1.98 -11.66
C PHE A 399 -16.06 -1.98 -13.16
N ALA A 400 -16.55 -3.09 -13.72
CA ALA A 400 -16.76 -3.21 -15.16
C ALA A 400 -17.72 -2.17 -15.75
N PRO A 401 -18.84 -1.77 -15.08
CA PRO A 401 -19.72 -0.72 -15.61
C PRO A 401 -18.99 0.60 -15.86
N ALA A 402 -18.11 1.03 -14.94
CA ALA A 402 -17.37 2.29 -15.09
C ALA A 402 -16.32 2.20 -16.20
N LEU A 403 -15.67 1.04 -16.33
CA LEU A 403 -14.72 0.80 -17.42
C LEU A 403 -15.43 0.82 -18.78
N LEU A 404 -16.50 0.04 -18.94
CA LEU A 404 -17.29 -0.04 -20.17
C LEU A 404 -17.87 1.33 -20.56
N GLU A 405 -18.36 2.12 -19.60
CA GLU A 405 -18.82 3.47 -19.87
C GLU A 405 -17.68 4.37 -20.37
N SER A 406 -16.52 4.33 -19.72
CA SER A 406 -15.36 5.12 -20.19
C SER A 406 -14.87 4.68 -21.57
N LEU A 407 -14.96 3.40 -21.91
CA LEU A 407 -14.69 2.89 -23.25
C LEU A 407 -15.71 3.41 -24.25
N ALA A 408 -17.00 3.38 -23.93
CA ALA A 408 -18.06 3.88 -24.81
C ALA A 408 -17.92 5.39 -25.09
N GLU A 409 -17.52 6.16 -24.09
CA GLU A 409 -17.27 7.60 -24.20
C GLU A 409 -16.02 7.93 -25.03
N ARG A 410 -14.92 7.19 -24.80
CA ARG A 410 -13.58 7.53 -25.36
C ARG A 410 -13.23 6.77 -26.63
N MET A 411 -13.88 5.63 -26.87
CA MET A 411 -13.61 4.71 -27.96
C MET A 411 -14.91 4.20 -28.60
N PRO A 412 -15.78 5.09 -29.10
CA PRO A 412 -17.03 4.68 -29.73
C PRO A 412 -16.75 3.74 -30.91
N GLY A 413 -17.53 2.67 -30.99
CA GLY A 413 -17.40 1.60 -31.98
C GLY A 413 -16.27 0.60 -31.69
N ALA A 414 -15.55 0.70 -30.57
CA ALA A 414 -14.48 -0.25 -30.28
C ALA A 414 -14.98 -1.69 -30.11
N THR A 415 -14.17 -2.64 -30.57
CA THR A 415 -14.34 -4.07 -30.25
C THR A 415 -13.88 -4.30 -28.82
N VAL A 416 -14.78 -4.83 -27.98
CA VAL A 416 -14.50 -5.14 -26.58
C VAL A 416 -14.83 -6.60 -26.32
N ALA A 417 -13.85 -7.39 -25.88
CA ALA A 417 -14.05 -8.76 -25.46
C ALA A 417 -14.01 -8.84 -23.93
N VAL A 418 -15.06 -9.41 -23.34
CA VAL A 418 -15.20 -9.56 -21.89
C VAL A 418 -15.16 -11.03 -21.52
N HIS A 419 -14.34 -11.37 -20.54
CA HIS A 419 -14.37 -12.68 -19.89
C HIS A 419 -14.76 -12.55 -18.43
N VAL A 420 -15.74 -13.33 -17.98
CA VAL A 420 -16.11 -13.38 -16.56
C VAL A 420 -16.01 -14.81 -16.04
N VAL A 421 -15.24 -14.98 -14.96
CA VAL A 421 -15.11 -16.25 -14.25
C VAL A 421 -16.27 -16.41 -13.27
N ALA A 422 -17.01 -17.51 -13.39
CA ALA A 422 -18.17 -17.86 -12.56
C ALA A 422 -19.20 -16.72 -12.38
N PRO A 423 -19.76 -16.16 -13.47
CA PRO A 423 -20.72 -15.05 -13.37
C PRO A 423 -22.04 -15.45 -12.71
N SER A 424 -22.61 -14.52 -11.97
CA SER A 424 -24.01 -14.59 -11.50
C SER A 424 -25.00 -14.28 -12.63
N PRO A 425 -26.28 -14.68 -12.49
CA PRO A 425 -27.34 -14.28 -13.43
C PRO A 425 -27.43 -12.76 -13.63
N GLU A 426 -27.19 -11.98 -12.57
CA GLU A 426 -27.19 -10.52 -12.61
C GLU A 426 -26.06 -9.99 -13.53
N THR A 427 -24.88 -10.59 -13.45
CA THR A 427 -23.75 -10.24 -14.33
C THR A 427 -24.03 -10.63 -15.78
N GLU A 428 -24.61 -11.81 -16.03
CA GLU A 428 -25.01 -12.21 -17.39
C GLU A 428 -26.06 -11.25 -17.97
N GLN A 429 -27.03 -10.80 -17.16
CA GLN A 429 -28.02 -9.82 -17.58
C GLN A 429 -27.41 -8.44 -17.86
N ALA A 430 -26.48 -7.97 -17.02
CA ALA A 430 -25.77 -6.72 -17.24
C ALA A 430 -24.96 -6.75 -18.55
N MET A 431 -24.33 -7.87 -18.88
CA MET A 431 -23.64 -8.06 -20.16
C MET A 431 -24.60 -8.04 -21.35
N ALA A 432 -25.81 -8.61 -21.20
CA ALA A 432 -26.83 -8.54 -22.24
C ALA A 432 -27.30 -7.11 -22.52
N HIS A 433 -27.30 -6.22 -21.51
CA HIS A 433 -27.60 -4.79 -21.68
C HIS A 433 -26.54 -4.06 -22.50
N TRP A 434 -25.26 -4.24 -22.17
CA TRP A 434 -24.14 -3.64 -22.90
C TRP A 434 -24.10 -4.03 -24.38
N ARG A 435 -24.59 -5.22 -24.71
CA ARG A 435 -24.77 -5.65 -26.09
C ARG A 435 -25.76 -4.77 -26.87
N THR A 436 -26.80 -4.28 -26.21
CA THR A 436 -27.86 -3.46 -26.84
C THR A 436 -27.56 -1.97 -26.85
N ASP A 437 -26.58 -1.50 -26.08
CA ASP A 437 -26.19 -0.09 -25.99
C ASP A 437 -25.70 0.48 -27.34
N GLY A 438 -24.98 -0.33 -28.12
CA GLY A 438 -24.57 0.01 -29.49
C GLY A 438 -23.38 0.97 -29.60
N ARG A 439 -22.92 1.62 -28.51
CA ARG A 439 -21.70 2.44 -28.53
C ARG A 439 -20.43 1.59 -28.59
N LEU A 440 -20.50 0.31 -28.23
CA LEU A 440 -19.39 -0.64 -28.25
C LEU A 440 -19.81 -1.94 -28.95
N ARG A 441 -18.85 -2.62 -29.59
CA ARG A 441 -19.03 -3.97 -30.14
C ARG A 441 -18.56 -4.97 -29.09
N VAL A 442 -19.46 -5.37 -28.20
CA VAL A 442 -19.12 -6.19 -27.03
C VAL A 442 -19.31 -7.69 -27.30
N GLY A 443 -18.24 -8.46 -27.10
CA GLY A 443 -18.24 -9.92 -27.03
C GLY A 443 -18.13 -10.41 -25.59
N PHE A 444 -18.69 -11.59 -25.31
CA PHE A 444 -18.77 -12.14 -23.96
C PHE A 444 -18.45 -13.64 -23.94
N SER A 445 -17.58 -14.01 -23.02
CA SER A 445 -17.21 -15.39 -22.72
C SER A 445 -17.19 -15.61 -21.21
N LEU A 446 -17.33 -16.85 -20.78
CA LEU A 446 -17.27 -17.19 -19.36
C LEU A 446 -16.72 -18.61 -19.16
N ASP A 447 -16.30 -18.89 -17.93
CA ASP A 447 -16.00 -20.24 -17.48
C ASP A 447 -16.51 -20.46 -16.04
N ARG A 448 -16.58 -21.72 -15.61
CA ARG A 448 -17.07 -22.11 -14.27
C ARG A 448 -16.14 -23.14 -13.64
N PRO A 449 -14.97 -22.72 -13.13
CA PRO A 449 -14.03 -23.61 -12.46
C PRO A 449 -14.59 -24.16 -11.15
N GLU A 450 -14.34 -25.45 -10.89
CA GLU A 450 -14.57 -26.06 -9.59
C GLU A 450 -13.51 -25.57 -8.60
N MET A 451 -13.92 -24.70 -7.69
CA MET A 451 -13.03 -24.05 -6.73
C MET A 451 -13.15 -24.62 -5.31
N SER A 452 -13.95 -25.68 -5.11
CA SER A 452 -14.08 -26.34 -3.81
C SER A 452 -12.72 -26.74 -3.25
N GLY A 453 -12.45 -26.33 -2.01
CA GLY A 453 -11.18 -26.61 -1.32
C GLY A 453 -10.00 -25.71 -1.72
N TRP A 454 -10.16 -24.75 -2.63
CA TRP A 454 -9.11 -23.79 -2.93
C TRP A 454 -9.00 -22.74 -1.82
N ALA A 455 -7.79 -22.46 -1.36
CA ALA A 455 -7.52 -21.33 -0.48
C ALA A 455 -7.83 -20.00 -1.18
N ASP A 456 -8.16 -18.96 -0.42
CA ASP A 456 -8.53 -17.63 -0.94
C ASP A 456 -7.46 -17.05 -1.87
N VAL A 457 -6.18 -17.19 -1.50
CA VAL A 457 -5.06 -16.74 -2.32
C VAL A 457 -5.03 -17.42 -3.69
N LYS A 458 -5.37 -18.71 -3.77
CA LYS A 458 -5.44 -19.45 -5.04
C LYS A 458 -6.60 -18.99 -5.89
N ARG A 459 -7.79 -18.76 -5.29
CA ARG A 459 -8.97 -18.24 -6.03
C ARG A 459 -8.69 -16.86 -6.62
N VAL A 460 -8.18 -15.92 -5.81
CA VAL A 460 -7.83 -14.57 -6.27
C VAL A 460 -6.73 -14.62 -7.35
N THR A 461 -5.73 -15.48 -7.19
CA THR A 461 -4.67 -15.63 -8.20
C THR A 461 -5.22 -16.21 -9.50
N TYR A 462 -6.15 -17.17 -9.43
CA TYR A 462 -6.83 -17.69 -10.62
C TYR A 462 -7.56 -16.58 -11.36
N TYR A 463 -8.37 -15.76 -10.67
CA TYR A 463 -9.11 -14.66 -11.33
C TYR A 463 -8.17 -13.68 -12.03
N ALA A 464 -7.07 -13.28 -11.38
CA ALA A 464 -6.08 -12.38 -11.97
C ALA A 464 -5.34 -13.01 -13.16
N SER A 465 -5.05 -14.32 -13.10
CA SER A 465 -4.23 -15.02 -14.09
C SER A 465 -5.03 -15.58 -15.27
N ALA A 466 -6.29 -15.95 -15.07
CA ALA A 466 -7.20 -16.41 -16.11
C ALA A 466 -7.29 -15.38 -17.25
N ARG A 467 -7.17 -14.09 -16.92
CA ARG A 467 -7.05 -12.99 -17.87
C ARG A 467 -6.10 -13.29 -19.02
N PHE A 468 -4.90 -13.80 -18.73
CA PHE A 468 -3.88 -13.98 -19.78
C PHE A 468 -4.04 -15.28 -20.56
N ILE A 469 -4.56 -16.33 -19.91
CA ILE A 469 -4.88 -17.57 -20.61
C ILE A 469 -6.08 -17.37 -21.55
N ARG A 470 -7.11 -16.64 -21.10
CA ARG A 470 -8.29 -16.32 -21.91
C ARG A 470 -8.00 -15.26 -22.97
N ALA A 471 -7.07 -14.35 -22.72
CA ALA A 471 -6.55 -13.42 -23.74
C ALA A 471 -5.97 -14.16 -24.95
N LEU A 472 -5.22 -15.27 -24.74
CA LEU A 472 -4.71 -16.09 -25.85
C LEU A 472 -5.83 -16.63 -26.75
N GLN A 473 -6.91 -17.14 -26.14
CA GLN A 473 -8.04 -17.69 -26.89
C GLN A 473 -8.79 -16.59 -27.67
N TRP A 474 -8.95 -15.40 -27.08
CA TRP A 474 -9.53 -14.26 -27.78
C TRP A 474 -8.62 -13.71 -28.89
N LEU A 475 -7.31 -13.66 -28.68
CA LEU A 475 -6.33 -13.25 -29.69
C LEU A 475 -6.44 -14.12 -30.94
N ARG A 476 -6.40 -15.45 -30.75
CA ARG A 476 -6.53 -16.43 -31.83
C ARG A 476 -7.90 -16.40 -32.50
N ARG A 477 -8.97 -16.15 -31.73
CA ARG A 477 -10.34 -16.12 -32.26
C ARG A 477 -10.64 -14.86 -33.09
N LEU A 478 -10.22 -13.69 -32.61
CA LEU A 478 -10.51 -12.41 -33.27
C LEU A 478 -9.55 -12.08 -34.41
N ASP A 479 -8.43 -12.79 -34.48
CA ASP A 479 -7.37 -12.62 -35.47
C ASP A 479 -6.91 -11.16 -35.62
N ARG A 480 -6.70 -10.49 -34.48
CA ARG A 480 -6.32 -9.07 -34.41
C ARG A 480 -5.56 -8.75 -33.11
N PRO A 481 -4.89 -7.59 -33.01
CA PRO A 481 -4.24 -7.16 -31.77
C PRO A 481 -5.22 -7.09 -30.59
N LEU A 482 -4.74 -7.42 -29.39
CA LEU A 482 -5.50 -7.42 -28.16
C LEU A 482 -4.86 -6.51 -27.12
N MET A 483 -5.60 -5.52 -26.63
CA MET A 483 -5.23 -4.64 -25.52
C MET A 483 -5.88 -5.15 -24.24
N VAL A 484 -5.09 -5.83 -23.41
CA VAL A 484 -5.55 -6.37 -22.13
C VAL A 484 -5.46 -5.28 -21.07
N ILE A 485 -6.58 -4.97 -20.44
CA ILE A 485 -6.68 -3.94 -19.41
C ILE A 485 -7.24 -4.51 -18.10
N ASP A 486 -6.85 -3.90 -16.98
CA ASP A 486 -7.41 -4.20 -15.67
C ASP A 486 -8.86 -3.74 -15.58
N THR A 487 -9.72 -4.53 -14.94
CA THR A 487 -11.16 -4.20 -14.86
C THR A 487 -11.43 -2.94 -14.03
N ASP A 488 -10.54 -2.59 -13.11
CA ASP A 488 -10.61 -1.36 -12.31
C ASP A 488 -9.95 -0.15 -12.99
N ALA A 489 -9.71 -0.23 -14.30
CA ALA A 489 -9.26 0.89 -15.12
C ALA A 489 -10.41 1.81 -15.53
N ARG A 490 -10.06 3.06 -15.82
CA ARG A 490 -10.88 4.04 -16.53
C ARG A 490 -10.08 4.56 -17.71
N VAL A 491 -10.63 4.45 -18.91
CA VAL A 491 -9.99 4.94 -20.13
C VAL A 491 -10.12 6.46 -20.20
N ALA A 492 -9.00 7.14 -20.42
CA ALA A 492 -8.91 8.60 -20.49
C ALA A 492 -8.77 9.10 -21.94
N GLN A 493 -8.18 8.30 -22.82
CA GLN A 493 -7.94 8.62 -24.22
C GLN A 493 -8.18 7.40 -25.11
N ASP A 494 -8.40 7.63 -26.41
CA ASP A 494 -8.61 6.55 -27.36
C ASP A 494 -7.36 5.67 -27.50
N LEU A 495 -7.46 4.41 -27.07
CA LEU A 495 -6.34 3.46 -27.07
C LEU A 495 -5.89 3.07 -28.47
N ARG A 496 -6.72 3.25 -29.51
CA ARG A 496 -6.35 2.93 -30.90
C ARG A 496 -5.14 3.73 -31.38
N ALA A 497 -4.87 4.89 -30.79
CA ALA A 497 -3.66 5.67 -31.05
C ALA A 497 -2.37 4.88 -30.82
N LEU A 498 -2.38 3.91 -29.89
CA LEU A 498 -1.22 3.06 -29.59
C LEU A 498 -0.87 2.09 -30.72
N SER A 499 -1.76 1.88 -31.69
CA SER A 499 -1.51 0.96 -32.83
C SER A 499 -0.28 1.37 -33.64
N VAL A 500 -0.02 2.69 -33.74
CA VAL A 500 1.17 3.21 -34.44
C VAL A 500 2.45 2.86 -33.67
N GLU A 501 2.45 3.03 -32.34
CA GLU A 501 3.59 2.67 -31.49
C GLU A 501 3.83 1.16 -31.44
N MET A 502 2.76 0.38 -31.57
CA MET A 502 2.80 -1.07 -31.59
C MET A 502 3.14 -1.66 -32.97
N ALA A 503 3.20 -0.84 -34.02
CA ALA A 503 3.58 -1.29 -35.34
C ALA A 503 4.99 -1.90 -35.30
N GLY A 504 5.14 -3.11 -35.86
CA GLY A 504 6.41 -3.82 -35.86
C GLY A 504 6.84 -4.40 -34.50
N HIS A 505 5.99 -4.35 -33.48
CA HIS A 505 6.22 -5.04 -32.20
C HIS A 505 5.32 -6.27 -32.08
N ASP A 506 5.72 -7.23 -31.25
CA ASP A 506 4.94 -8.45 -31.00
C ASP A 506 4.10 -8.28 -29.72
N VAL A 507 4.67 -7.62 -28.71
CA VAL A 507 4.04 -7.35 -27.40
C VAL A 507 4.37 -5.94 -26.89
N GLY A 508 3.48 -5.39 -26.07
CA GLY A 508 3.61 -4.09 -25.43
C GLY A 508 3.34 -4.22 -23.93
N PHE A 509 4.26 -3.74 -23.09
CA PHE A 509 4.14 -3.85 -21.64
C PHE A 509 4.20 -2.49 -20.97
N LEU A 510 3.34 -2.30 -19.98
CA LEU A 510 3.47 -1.20 -19.04
C LEU A 510 4.52 -1.55 -17.99
N VAL A 511 5.57 -0.74 -17.89
CA VAL A 511 6.76 -1.01 -17.08
C VAL A 511 6.92 0.03 -15.99
N ASP A 512 7.08 -0.42 -14.76
CA ASP A 512 7.46 0.41 -13.62
C ASP A 512 8.99 0.53 -13.55
N GLY A 513 9.50 1.68 -13.99
CA GLY A 513 10.94 1.99 -14.01
C GLY A 513 11.62 2.03 -12.63
N ARG A 514 10.86 1.96 -11.52
CA ARG A 514 11.41 1.94 -10.16
C ARG A 514 12.07 0.61 -9.80
N ARG A 515 11.96 -0.43 -10.63
CA ARG A 515 12.59 -1.76 -10.46
C ARG A 515 12.33 -2.35 -9.07
N ARG A 516 11.05 -2.45 -8.73
CA ARG A 516 10.52 -2.97 -7.43
C ARG A 516 10.49 -4.50 -7.35
N GLY A 517 11.03 -5.20 -8.35
CA GLY A 517 11.10 -6.66 -8.40
C GLY A 517 10.38 -7.27 -9.60
N PRO A 518 10.66 -8.54 -9.89
CA PRO A 518 10.09 -9.23 -11.04
C PRO A 518 8.57 -9.43 -10.95
N SER A 519 7.98 -9.40 -9.75
CA SER A 519 6.53 -9.38 -9.56
C SER A 519 5.89 -8.00 -9.67
N ARG A 520 6.65 -6.92 -9.86
CA ARG A 520 6.14 -5.53 -9.80
C ARG A 520 6.68 -4.63 -10.91
N GLU A 521 7.60 -5.11 -11.73
CA GLU A 521 8.22 -4.34 -12.82
C GLU A 521 7.34 -4.31 -14.07
N ILE A 522 6.81 -5.45 -14.50
CA ILE A 522 5.78 -5.46 -15.54
C ILE A 522 4.43 -5.32 -14.84
N THR A 523 3.86 -4.13 -14.90
CA THR A 523 2.53 -3.86 -14.36
C THR A 523 1.50 -4.35 -15.36
N VAL A 524 0.90 -5.49 -15.08
CA VAL A 524 -0.02 -6.15 -16.02
C VAL A 524 -1.44 -5.54 -16.02
N CYS A 525 -1.59 -4.33 -15.49
CA CYS A 525 -2.84 -3.57 -15.55
C CYS A 525 -3.13 -3.02 -16.96
N PHE A 526 -2.12 -2.97 -17.84
CA PHE A 526 -2.27 -2.71 -19.27
C PHE A 526 -1.18 -3.43 -20.06
N ASN A 527 -1.55 -4.28 -21.02
CA ASN A 527 -0.64 -4.97 -21.93
C ASN A 527 -1.23 -5.02 -23.35
N VAL A 528 -0.38 -5.06 -24.37
CA VAL A 528 -0.79 -5.24 -25.77
C VAL A 528 -0.16 -6.50 -26.34
N TYR A 529 -0.95 -7.31 -27.01
CA TYR A 529 -0.50 -8.50 -27.71
C TYR A 529 -0.91 -8.39 -29.18
N ASN A 530 0.05 -8.24 -30.09
CA ASN A 530 -0.25 -8.30 -31.51
C ASN A 530 -0.39 -9.76 -31.94
N ASN A 531 -1.35 -10.06 -32.81
CA ASN A 531 -1.52 -11.41 -33.36
C ASN A 531 -0.43 -11.72 -34.40
N THR A 532 0.80 -11.89 -33.90
CA THR A 532 2.01 -12.23 -34.64
C THR A 532 2.54 -13.56 -34.11
N PRO A 533 3.42 -14.27 -34.84
CA PRO A 533 4.06 -15.46 -34.31
C PRO A 533 4.77 -15.22 -32.97
N GLY A 534 5.34 -14.03 -32.75
CA GLY A 534 5.98 -13.65 -31.48
C GLY A 534 4.97 -13.41 -30.36
N GLY A 535 3.86 -12.73 -30.66
CA GLY A 535 2.79 -12.46 -29.68
C GLY A 535 2.06 -13.73 -29.24
N ASP A 536 1.72 -14.61 -30.19
CA ASP A 536 1.14 -15.92 -29.89
C ASP A 536 2.09 -16.78 -29.06
N ARG A 537 3.39 -16.83 -29.41
CA ARG A 537 4.40 -17.55 -28.64
C ARG A 537 4.51 -17.02 -27.22
N PHE A 538 4.53 -15.70 -27.04
CA PHE A 538 4.59 -15.09 -25.71
C PHE A 538 3.39 -15.50 -24.85
N LEU A 539 2.17 -15.32 -25.35
CA LEU A 539 0.95 -15.67 -24.62
C LEU A 539 0.81 -17.18 -24.38
N SER A 540 1.26 -18.01 -25.32
CA SER A 540 1.30 -19.47 -25.17
C SER A 540 2.22 -19.89 -24.03
N LEU A 541 3.45 -19.38 -23.99
CA LEU A 541 4.39 -19.65 -22.90
C LEU A 541 3.91 -19.08 -21.57
N LEU A 542 3.30 -17.88 -21.59
CA LEU A 542 2.69 -17.29 -20.40
C LEU A 542 1.56 -18.15 -19.85
N GLY A 543 0.68 -18.65 -20.72
CA GLY A 543 -0.40 -19.55 -20.35
C GLY A 543 0.12 -20.87 -19.79
N ALA A 544 1.14 -21.45 -20.41
CA ALA A 544 1.81 -22.67 -19.92
C ALA A 544 2.44 -22.47 -18.53
N TYR A 545 3.15 -21.34 -18.34
CA TYR A 545 3.77 -20.97 -17.07
C TYR A 545 2.73 -20.82 -15.96
N ILE A 546 1.69 -20.01 -16.20
CA ILE A 546 0.61 -19.78 -15.24
C ILE A 546 -0.11 -21.10 -14.93
N GLY A 547 -0.43 -21.88 -15.97
CA GLY A 547 -1.12 -23.17 -15.85
C GLY A 547 -0.38 -24.15 -14.95
N HIS A 548 0.95 -24.22 -15.06
CA HIS A 548 1.78 -25.05 -14.18
C HIS A 548 1.54 -24.72 -12.69
N PHE A 549 1.56 -23.44 -12.32
CA PHE A 549 1.35 -23.03 -10.93
C PHE A 549 -0.11 -23.20 -10.47
N LEU A 550 -1.08 -22.90 -11.34
CA LEU A 550 -2.50 -23.07 -11.01
C LEU A 550 -2.89 -24.54 -10.81
N ALA A 551 -2.24 -25.47 -11.53
CA ALA A 551 -2.41 -26.91 -11.32
C ALA A 551 -1.85 -27.37 -9.96
N GLY A 552 -0.83 -26.68 -9.43
CA GLY A 552 -0.21 -26.98 -8.15
C GLY A 552 -0.98 -26.46 -6.92
N ALA A 553 -0.51 -26.85 -5.74
CA ALA A 553 -1.00 -26.34 -4.45
C ALA A 553 -0.30 -25.05 -4.00
N GLU A 554 0.93 -24.81 -4.48
CA GLU A 554 1.75 -23.66 -4.10
C GLU A 554 1.65 -22.56 -5.16
N VAL A 555 0.65 -21.70 -5.02
CA VAL A 555 0.45 -20.50 -5.84
C VAL A 555 0.17 -19.30 -4.94
N TYR A 556 0.64 -18.14 -5.37
CA TYR A 556 0.55 -16.91 -4.60
C TYR A 556 0.08 -15.74 -5.49
N TRP A 557 -0.47 -14.71 -4.84
CA TRP A 557 -0.89 -13.49 -5.52
C TRP A 557 0.28 -12.83 -6.26
N MET A 558 0.02 -12.15 -7.38
CA MET A 558 1.02 -11.59 -8.32
C MET A 558 1.74 -12.60 -9.23
N LEU A 559 1.26 -13.85 -9.31
CA LEU A 559 1.75 -14.83 -10.29
C LEU A 559 1.68 -14.27 -11.71
N ASP A 560 0.57 -13.63 -12.05
CA ASP A 560 0.36 -13.03 -13.35
C ASP A 560 1.48 -12.04 -13.69
N GLN A 561 1.83 -11.11 -12.80
CA GLN A 561 2.94 -10.17 -13.02
C GLN A 561 4.30 -10.88 -13.12
N MET A 562 4.59 -11.80 -12.19
CA MET A 562 5.85 -12.55 -12.17
C MET A 562 6.06 -13.36 -13.46
N ALA A 563 4.99 -14.02 -13.94
CA ALA A 563 5.05 -14.88 -15.11
C ALA A 563 5.40 -14.11 -16.39
N HIS A 564 4.85 -12.89 -16.57
CA HIS A 564 5.22 -12.05 -17.73
C HIS A 564 6.71 -11.75 -17.74
N TYR A 565 7.26 -11.39 -16.57
CA TYR A 565 8.68 -11.06 -16.45
C TYR A 565 9.56 -12.28 -16.72
N ALA A 566 9.23 -13.43 -16.14
CA ALA A 566 9.99 -14.67 -16.31
C ALA A 566 9.96 -15.18 -17.76
N VAL A 567 8.79 -15.15 -18.41
CA VAL A 567 8.62 -15.54 -19.82
C VAL A 567 9.40 -14.62 -20.74
N LEU A 568 9.34 -13.30 -20.49
CA LEU A 568 10.09 -12.33 -21.28
C LEU A 568 11.60 -12.53 -21.15
N ASP A 569 12.12 -12.73 -19.93
CA ASP A 569 13.54 -13.04 -19.70
C ASP A 569 13.97 -14.29 -20.47
N TRP A 570 13.19 -15.36 -20.39
CA TRP A 570 13.52 -16.62 -21.06
C TRP A 570 13.52 -16.46 -22.59
N LEU A 571 12.51 -15.79 -23.16
CA LEU A 571 12.43 -15.53 -24.59
C LEU A 571 13.61 -14.67 -25.08
N ASN A 572 13.98 -13.61 -24.35
CA ASN A 572 15.12 -12.77 -24.72
C ASN A 572 16.45 -13.55 -24.81
N ARG A 573 16.58 -14.65 -24.06
CA ARG A 573 17.78 -15.50 -24.07
C ARG A 573 17.77 -16.58 -25.17
N HIS A 574 16.62 -16.91 -25.74
CA HIS A 574 16.47 -18.07 -26.64
C HIS A 574 15.79 -17.73 -27.96
N GLU A 575 14.61 -17.13 -27.90
CA GLU A 575 13.77 -16.82 -29.05
C GLU A 575 13.22 -15.39 -28.91
N PRO A 576 14.07 -14.36 -29.14
CA PRO A 576 13.71 -12.98 -28.85
C PRO A 576 12.46 -12.52 -29.61
N ILE A 577 11.64 -11.73 -28.94
CA ILE A 577 10.46 -11.06 -29.50
C ILE A 577 10.66 -9.54 -29.46
N ARG A 578 9.91 -8.82 -30.30
CA ARG A 578 9.95 -7.36 -30.36
C ARG A 578 9.00 -6.78 -29.32
N VAL A 579 9.54 -6.03 -28.38
CA VAL A 579 8.80 -5.52 -27.21
C VAL A 579 8.74 -4.01 -27.20
N ARG A 580 7.52 -3.46 -27.14
CA ARG A 580 7.28 -2.05 -26.80
C ARG A 580 7.16 -1.91 -25.29
N ARG A 581 7.83 -0.91 -24.70
CA ARG A 581 7.71 -0.58 -23.28
C ARG A 581 7.02 0.78 -23.13
N PHE A 582 5.96 0.80 -22.35
CA PHE A 582 5.25 2.00 -21.94
C PHE A 582 5.63 2.32 -20.50
N ASP A 583 5.85 3.59 -20.17
CA ASP A 583 6.19 3.98 -18.80
C ASP A 583 4.93 4.07 -17.93
N PHE A 584 4.85 3.23 -16.89
CA PHE A 584 3.71 3.17 -15.98
C PHE A 584 3.38 4.54 -15.36
N LEU A 585 4.39 5.29 -14.93
CA LEU A 585 4.19 6.53 -14.19
C LEU A 585 3.64 7.67 -15.05
N ASN A 586 3.89 7.62 -16.36
CA ASN A 586 3.51 8.67 -17.31
C ASN A 586 2.51 8.18 -18.37
N PHE A 587 1.83 7.05 -18.14
CA PHE A 587 0.90 6.47 -19.11
C PHE A 587 -0.44 7.23 -19.17
N PRO A 588 -0.74 7.95 -20.26
CA PRO A 588 -1.83 8.94 -20.26
C PRO A 588 -3.19 8.35 -20.66
N TYR A 589 -3.24 7.07 -21.04
CA TYR A 589 -4.44 6.47 -21.64
C TYR A 589 -5.41 5.85 -20.63
N CYS A 590 -4.91 5.41 -19.48
CA CYS A 590 -5.71 4.74 -18.46
C CYS A 590 -5.38 5.28 -17.07
N HIS A 591 -6.41 5.42 -16.23
CA HIS A 591 -6.28 5.61 -14.80
C HIS A 591 -6.81 4.37 -14.09
N PHE A 592 -6.18 3.95 -12.99
CA PHE A 592 -6.60 2.75 -12.25
C PHE A 592 -7.13 3.15 -10.87
N VAL A 593 -8.19 2.48 -10.41
CA VAL A 593 -8.78 2.76 -9.10
C VAL A 593 -7.83 2.29 -7.98
N GLY A 594 -7.58 3.18 -7.02
CA GLY A 594 -6.63 2.97 -5.93
C GLY A 594 -5.24 3.53 -6.24
N ALA A 595 -4.45 3.85 -5.21
CA ALA A 595 -3.06 4.26 -5.39
C ALA A 595 -2.21 3.04 -5.79
N LYS A 596 -2.19 2.70 -7.08
CA LYS A 596 -1.33 1.65 -7.66
C LYS A 596 0.10 2.15 -7.90
#